data_AF-A0A962Q039-F1
#
_entry.id   AF-A0A962Q039-F1
#
_cell.length_a   1.000
_cell.length_b   1.000
_cell.length_c   1.000
_cell.angle_alpha   90.00
_cell.angle_beta   90.00
_cell.angle_gamma   90.00
#
_symmetry.space_group_name_H-M   'P 1'
#
loop_
_entity.id
_entity.type
_entity.pdbx_description
1 polymer ?
#
loop_
_entity_poly.entity_id
_entity_poly.type
_entity_poly.pdbx_seq_one_letter_code
_entity_poly.pdbx_strand_id
1 'polypeptide(L)'
;MRNAIPVLPAILVLTMGGYSSADELSDAAQGLCDTIRTCALEAVAGQDLTDELREKMTPTLDNACDSMRNQVQAVPIDHKLYQPAVGCLRSMESLTCPQLHNAGEVKTPECMEYDRLAKEVNAANP
;
A
#
# COMPACT_ATOMS: atom_id res chain seq x y z
N MET A 1 54.69 -20.91 37.12
CA MET A 1 53.32 -21.34 37.48
C MET A 1 52.38 -20.26 36.93
N ARG A 2 52.00 -20.28 35.65
CA ARG A 2 50.88 -20.99 35.01
C ARG A 2 49.56 -20.78 35.76
N ASN A 3 48.63 -20.07 35.10
CA ASN A 3 47.16 -20.14 35.15
C ASN A 3 46.55 -18.73 35.14
N ALA A 4 45.44 -18.42 34.50
CA ALA A 4 44.69 -18.94 33.35
C ALA A 4 43.63 -17.86 33.07
N ILE A 5 43.36 -17.56 31.81
CA ILE A 5 42.31 -16.63 31.39
C ILE A 5 40.96 -17.34 31.48
N PRO A 6 39.90 -16.68 31.99
CA PRO A 6 38.55 -16.88 31.47
C PRO A 6 37.96 -15.51 31.08
N VAL A 7 37.94 -15.17 29.80
CA VAL A 7 36.79 -15.29 28.87
C VAL A 7 35.49 -14.70 29.45
N LEU A 8 35.08 -13.58 28.83
CA LEU A 8 33.82 -12.85 28.93
C LEU A 8 32.56 -13.73 28.89
N PRO A 9 31.41 -13.16 29.30
CA PRO A 9 30.45 -12.88 28.23
C PRO A 9 29.97 -11.43 28.26
N ALA A 10 30.18 -10.74 27.14
CA ALA A 10 29.44 -9.56 26.76
C ALA A 10 27.97 -9.96 26.59
N ILE A 11 27.10 -9.49 27.48
CA ILE A 11 25.66 -9.57 27.30
C ILE A 11 25.29 -8.52 26.24
N LEU A 12 25.37 -8.95 24.97
CA LEU A 12 24.81 -8.23 23.84
C LEU A 12 23.29 -8.39 23.91
N VAL A 13 22.61 -7.44 24.55
CA VAL A 13 21.15 -7.34 24.52
C VAL A 13 20.74 -7.08 23.07
N LEU A 14 20.32 -8.14 22.38
CA LEU A 14 19.55 -8.05 21.15
C LEU A 14 18.24 -7.33 21.47
N THR A 15 18.22 -6.01 21.31
CA THR A 15 16.99 -5.27 21.11
C THR A 15 16.39 -5.79 19.81
N MET A 16 15.49 -6.76 19.91
CA MET A 16 14.55 -7.09 18.85
C MET A 16 13.75 -5.83 18.57
N GLY A 17 14.20 -5.04 17.59
CA GLY A 17 13.34 -4.09 16.93
C GLY A 17 12.18 -4.88 16.39
N GLY A 18 11.01 -4.72 17.01
CA GLY A 18 9.74 -5.12 16.42
C GLY A 18 9.58 -4.29 15.16
N TYR A 19 10.10 -4.78 14.04
CA TYR A 19 9.66 -4.36 12.74
C TYR A 19 8.20 -4.83 12.66
N SER A 20 7.29 -3.93 13.03
CA SER A 20 5.93 -4.02 12.54
C SER A 20 6.01 -3.83 11.04
N SER A 21 6.41 -4.87 10.32
CA SER A 21 6.36 -4.91 8.87
C SER A 21 4.89 -4.95 8.52
N ALA A 22 4.28 -3.76 8.39
CA ALA A 22 3.11 -3.67 7.56
C ALA A 22 3.48 -4.36 6.23
N ASP A 23 2.69 -5.36 5.88
CA ASP A 23 2.78 -6.06 4.60
C ASP A 23 2.91 -5.01 3.47
N GLU A 24 3.91 -5.16 2.59
CA GLU A 24 4.22 -4.16 1.54
C GLU A 24 3.02 -3.85 0.64
N LEU A 25 2.13 -4.82 0.46
CA LEU A 25 0.91 -4.64 -0.31
C LEU A 25 -0.12 -3.80 0.45
N SER A 26 -0.27 -4.02 1.76
CA SER A 26 -1.05 -3.13 2.63
C SER A 26 -0.47 -1.70 2.68
N ASP A 27 0.86 -1.55 2.66
CA ASP A 27 1.52 -0.24 2.62
C ASP A 27 1.26 0.49 1.31
N ALA A 28 1.45 -0.19 0.17
CA ALA A 28 1.16 0.36 -1.15
C ALA A 28 -0.34 0.72 -1.32
N ALA A 29 -1.24 -0.08 -0.75
CA ALA A 29 -2.67 0.24 -0.74
C ALA A 29 -2.99 1.48 0.10
N GLN A 30 -2.35 1.63 1.26
CA GLN A 30 -2.51 2.83 2.09
C GLN A 30 -2.01 4.08 1.35
N GLY A 31 -0.81 4.03 0.75
CA GLY A 31 -0.25 5.14 -0.02
C GLY A 31 -1.16 5.58 -1.17
N LEU A 32 -1.63 4.62 -1.98
CA LEU A 32 -2.60 4.92 -3.04
C LEU A 32 -3.89 5.55 -2.48
N CYS A 33 -4.39 5.08 -1.33
CA CYS A 33 -5.61 5.65 -0.79
C CYS A 33 -5.45 7.09 -0.33
N ASP A 34 -4.33 7.41 0.30
CA ASP A 34 -4.03 8.77 0.76
C ASP A 34 -3.94 9.73 -0.44
N THR A 35 -3.37 9.26 -1.56
CA THR A 35 -3.41 10.00 -2.83
C THR A 35 -4.84 10.20 -3.33
N ILE A 36 -5.67 9.14 -3.40
CA ILE A 36 -7.08 9.26 -3.83
C ILE A 36 -7.86 10.24 -2.95
N ARG A 37 -7.70 10.15 -1.62
CA ARG A 37 -8.33 11.03 -0.66
C ARG A 37 -7.93 12.49 -0.90
N THR A 38 -6.64 12.74 -1.06
CA THR A 38 -6.12 14.08 -1.34
C THR A 38 -6.71 14.62 -2.63
N CYS A 39 -6.71 13.83 -3.70
CA CYS A 39 -7.27 14.21 -4.99
C CYS A 39 -8.78 14.47 -4.93
N ALA A 40 -9.54 13.68 -4.17
CA ALA A 40 -10.96 13.89 -3.97
C ALA A 40 -11.24 15.22 -3.26
N LEU A 41 -10.47 15.53 -2.21
CA LEU A 41 -10.58 16.80 -1.48
C LEU A 41 -10.15 18.00 -2.33
N GLU A 42 -9.15 17.86 -3.19
CA GLU A 42 -8.74 18.90 -4.14
C GLU A 42 -9.82 19.17 -5.20
N ALA A 43 -10.45 18.13 -5.73
CA ALA A 43 -11.50 18.24 -6.75
C ALA A 43 -12.72 19.03 -6.25
N VAL A 44 -13.01 18.94 -4.95
CA VAL A 44 -14.11 19.69 -4.34
C VAL A 44 -13.68 21.01 -3.72
N ALA A 45 -12.38 21.25 -3.44
CA ALA A 45 -11.90 22.49 -2.83
C ALA A 45 -12.18 23.76 -3.66
N GLY A 46 -12.37 23.64 -4.98
CA GLY A 46 -12.80 24.74 -5.85
C GLY A 46 -14.30 25.08 -5.75
N GLN A 47 -15.08 24.28 -5.02
CA GLN A 47 -16.51 24.45 -4.79
C GLN A 47 -16.73 24.70 -3.29
N ASP A 48 -16.70 25.97 -2.84
CA ASP A 48 -17.00 26.45 -1.47
C ASP A 48 -17.16 25.34 -0.42
N LEU A 49 -16.06 24.62 -0.14
CA LEU A 49 -16.05 23.61 0.91
C LEU A 49 -16.01 24.38 2.21
N THR A 50 -17.17 24.51 2.85
CA THR A 50 -17.17 24.81 4.27
C THR A 50 -16.40 23.70 4.98
N ASP A 51 -15.64 24.04 6.03
CA ASP A 51 -14.90 23.05 6.82
C ASP A 51 -15.82 21.89 7.30
N GLU A 52 -17.11 22.18 7.48
CA GLU A 52 -18.17 21.21 7.78
C GLU A 52 -18.31 20.10 6.72
N LEU A 53 -18.23 20.44 5.42
CA LEU A 53 -18.34 19.44 4.36
C LEU A 53 -17.08 18.57 4.28
N ARG A 54 -15.90 19.14 4.51
CA ARG A 54 -14.63 18.39 4.63
C ARG A 54 -14.67 17.39 5.80
N GLU A 55 -15.20 17.83 6.94
CA GLU A 55 -15.37 17.00 8.14
C GLU A 55 -16.35 15.83 7.87
N LYS A 56 -17.41 16.07 7.09
CA LYS A 56 -18.37 15.03 6.69
C LYS A 56 -17.83 14.05 5.64
N MET A 57 -17.01 14.51 4.70
CA MET A 57 -16.45 13.66 3.64
C MET A 57 -15.29 12.78 4.14
N THR A 58 -14.49 13.28 5.07
CA THR A 58 -13.36 12.57 5.67
C THR A 58 -13.70 11.12 6.09
N PRO A 59 -14.70 10.85 6.95
CA PRO A 59 -15.01 9.49 7.36
C PRO A 59 -15.50 8.62 6.19
N THR A 60 -16.12 9.20 5.16
CA THR A 60 -16.51 8.44 3.96
C THR A 60 -15.27 7.97 3.20
N LEU A 61 -14.28 8.85 3.04
CA LEU A 61 -13.01 8.53 2.38
C LEU A 61 -12.20 7.53 3.21
N ASP A 62 -12.17 7.68 4.53
CA ASP A 62 -11.48 6.74 5.44
C ASP A 62 -12.07 5.33 5.33
N ASN A 63 -13.41 5.19 5.34
CA ASN A 63 -14.06 3.89 5.16
C ASN A 63 -13.78 3.26 3.78
N ALA A 64 -13.66 4.08 2.73
CA ALA A 64 -13.26 3.61 1.41
C ALA A 64 -11.80 3.11 1.40
N CYS A 65 -10.90 3.80 2.10
CA CYS A 65 -9.52 3.36 2.30
C CYS A 65 -9.42 2.04 3.05
N ASP A 66 -10.16 1.90 4.15
CA ASP A 66 -10.20 0.66 4.92
C ASP A 66 -10.71 -0.50 4.06
N SER A 67 -11.74 -0.25 3.24
CA SER A 67 -12.27 -1.25 2.31
C SER A 67 -11.24 -1.67 1.25
N MET A 68 -10.44 -0.74 0.74
CA MET A 68 -9.37 -1.04 -0.21
C MET A 68 -8.25 -1.85 0.47
N ARG A 69 -7.87 -1.50 1.69
CA ARG A 69 -6.85 -2.23 2.47
C ARG A 69 -7.28 -3.66 2.81
N ASN A 70 -8.54 -3.84 3.21
CA ASN A 70 -9.06 -5.17 3.54
C ASN A 70 -9.09 -6.10 2.32
N GLN A 71 -9.27 -5.56 1.11
CA GLN A 71 -9.23 -6.35 -0.12
C GLN A 71 -7.83 -6.87 -0.45
N VAL A 72 -6.78 -6.09 -0.15
CA VAL A 72 -5.40 -6.51 -0.46
C VAL A 72 -4.82 -7.48 0.56
N GLN A 73 -5.30 -7.46 1.82
CA GLN A 73 -4.92 -8.45 2.84
C GLN A 73 -5.31 -9.89 2.48
N ALA A 74 -6.15 -10.08 1.46
CA ALA A 74 -6.52 -11.39 0.94
C ALA A 74 -5.45 -12.03 0.03
N VAL A 75 -4.40 -11.29 -0.39
CA VAL A 75 -3.33 -11.81 -1.25
C VAL A 75 -2.16 -12.31 -0.40
N PRO A 76 -1.84 -13.62 -0.40
CA PRO A 76 -0.70 -14.14 0.35
C PRO A 76 0.64 -13.57 -0.14
N ILE A 77 1.59 -13.33 0.77
CA ILE A 77 2.93 -12.80 0.45
C ILE A 77 3.71 -13.71 -0.52
N ASP A 78 3.51 -15.02 -0.43
CA ASP A 78 4.13 -16.03 -1.28
C ASP A 78 3.41 -16.19 -2.63
N HIS A 79 2.29 -15.49 -2.84
CA HIS A 79 1.55 -15.57 -4.08
C HIS A 79 2.32 -14.87 -5.21
N LYS A 80 2.39 -15.50 -6.39
CA LYS A 80 3.10 -14.95 -7.57
C LYS A 80 2.59 -13.58 -8.05
N LEU A 81 1.38 -13.18 -7.65
CA LEU A 81 0.82 -11.86 -7.98
C LEU A 81 1.10 -10.79 -6.91
N TYR A 82 1.70 -11.14 -5.78
CA TYR A 82 1.92 -10.21 -4.67
C TYR A 82 2.77 -9.01 -5.10
N GLN A 83 3.99 -9.25 -5.59
CA GLN A 83 4.89 -8.18 -6.04
C GLN A 83 4.35 -7.38 -7.24
N PRO A 84 3.76 -8.03 -8.28
CA PRO A 84 3.07 -7.30 -9.34
C PRO A 84 1.94 -6.38 -8.84
N ALA A 85 1.17 -6.81 -7.83
CA ALA A 85 0.13 -5.97 -7.23
C ALA A 85 0.72 -4.76 -6.49
N VAL A 86 1.78 -4.96 -5.70
CA VAL A 86 2.53 -3.86 -5.04
C VAL A 86 3.00 -2.84 -6.07
N GLY A 87 3.59 -3.30 -7.18
CA GLY A 87 4.06 -2.45 -8.27
C GLY A 87 2.94 -1.63 -8.92
N CYS A 88 1.79 -2.26 -9.19
CA CYS A 88 0.62 -1.56 -9.71
C CYS A 88 0.16 -0.44 -8.75
N LEU A 89 -0.03 -0.74 -7.47
CA LEU A 89 -0.50 0.25 -6.49
C LEU A 89 0.46 1.44 -6.36
N ARG A 90 1.77 1.18 -6.24
CA ARG A 90 2.81 2.23 -6.18
C ARG A 90 2.88 3.07 -7.46
N SER A 91 2.71 2.45 -8.63
CA SER A 91 2.69 3.19 -9.89
C SER A 91 1.49 4.16 -9.95
N MET A 92 0.33 3.75 -9.43
CA MET A 92 -0.85 4.60 -9.37
C MET A 92 -0.69 5.72 -8.34
N GLU A 93 -0.07 5.44 -7.20
CA GLU A 93 0.26 6.43 -6.17
C GLU A 93 1.11 7.58 -6.73
N SER A 94 1.99 7.29 -7.71
CA SER A 94 2.86 8.29 -8.35
C SER A 94 2.15 9.22 -9.35
N LEU A 95 0.86 8.97 -9.64
CA LEU A 95 0.09 9.78 -10.59
C LEU A 95 -0.34 11.10 -9.98
N THR A 96 -0.44 12.13 -10.83
CA THR A 96 -1.11 13.39 -10.45
C THR A 96 -2.63 13.19 -10.33
N CYS A 97 -3.32 14.03 -9.55
CA CYS A 97 -4.78 13.92 -9.40
C CYS A 97 -5.57 13.95 -10.72
N PRO A 98 -5.23 14.78 -11.73
CA PRO A 98 -5.87 14.70 -13.04
C PRO A 98 -5.64 13.36 -13.75
N GLN A 99 -4.45 12.77 -13.61
CA GLN A 99 -4.16 11.44 -14.19
C GLN A 99 -4.92 10.34 -13.44
N LEU A 100 -5.00 10.43 -12.12
CA LEU A 100 -5.69 9.45 -11.28
C LEU A 100 -7.22 9.47 -11.51
N HIS A 101 -7.80 10.66 -11.70
CA HIS A 101 -9.22 10.79 -12.07
C HIS A 101 -9.55 10.10 -13.40
N ASN A 102 -8.58 10.05 -14.32
CA ASN A 102 -8.68 9.38 -15.62
C ASN A 102 -8.07 7.97 -15.63
N ALA A 103 -7.63 7.43 -14.48
CA ALA A 103 -6.93 6.14 -14.42
C ALA A 103 -7.81 4.94 -14.82
N GLY A 104 -9.14 5.12 -14.84
CA GLY A 104 -10.07 4.16 -15.44
C GLY A 104 -9.93 4.03 -16.97
N GLU A 105 -9.40 5.06 -17.64
CA GLU A 105 -9.18 5.12 -19.09
C GLU A 105 -7.74 4.79 -19.48
N VAL A 106 -6.77 5.12 -18.63
CA VAL A 106 -5.34 4.88 -18.87
C VAL A 106 -4.71 4.20 -17.65
N LYS A 107 -4.41 2.91 -17.80
CA LYS A 107 -3.66 2.14 -16.78
C LYS A 107 -2.16 2.39 -16.92
N THR A 108 -1.46 2.39 -15.79
CA THR A 108 0.00 2.38 -15.78
C THR A 108 0.54 1.08 -16.37
N PRO A 109 1.78 1.07 -16.90
CA PRO A 109 2.43 -0.15 -17.38
C PRO A 109 2.44 -1.29 -16.36
N GLU A 110 2.65 -0.97 -15.09
CA GLU A 110 2.70 -1.93 -13.98
C GLU A 110 1.33 -2.57 -13.74
N CYS A 111 0.25 -1.78 -13.79
CA CYS A 111 -1.11 -2.31 -13.66
C CYS A 111 -1.55 -3.14 -14.88
N MET A 112 -1.09 -2.78 -16.08
CA MET A 112 -1.33 -3.61 -17.27
C MET A 112 -0.65 -4.97 -17.16
N GLU A 113 0.58 -4.99 -16.65
CA GLU A 113 1.33 -6.23 -16.42
C GLU A 113 0.70 -7.09 -15.33
N TYR A 114 0.29 -6.48 -14.21
CA TYR A 114 -0.48 -7.15 -13.17
C TYR A 114 -1.74 -7.81 -13.73
N ASP A 115 -2.54 -7.10 -14.52
CA ASP A 115 -3.77 -7.63 -15.14
C ASP A 115 -3.47 -8.82 -16.06
N ARG A 116 -2.40 -8.74 -16.85
CA ARG A 116 -1.96 -9.82 -17.75
C ARG A 116 -1.63 -11.07 -16.94
N LEU A 117 -0.80 -10.93 -15.91
CA LEU A 117 -0.41 -12.02 -15.03
C LEU A 117 -1.63 -12.61 -14.31
N ALA A 118 -2.52 -11.77 -13.76
CA ALA A 118 -3.72 -12.23 -13.05
C ALA A 118 -4.62 -13.08 -13.95
N LYS A 119 -4.82 -12.69 -15.21
CA LYS A 119 -5.57 -13.49 -16.20
C LYS A 119 -4.92 -14.84 -16.46
N GLU A 120 -3.59 -14.89 -16.57
CA GLU A 120 -2.85 -16.14 -16.74
C GLU A 120 -2.98 -17.06 -15.52
N VAL A 121 -2.92 -16.52 -14.30
CA VAL A 121 -3.10 -17.29 -13.06
C VAL A 121 -4.50 -17.90 -13.00
N ASN A 122 -5.53 -17.11 -13.30
CA ASN A 122 -6.92 -17.55 -13.28
C ASN A 122 -7.20 -18.58 -14.39
N ALA A 123 -6.66 -18.39 -15.59
CA ALA A 123 -6.80 -19.36 -16.68
C ALA A 123 -6.11 -20.70 -16.39
N ALA A 124 -5.03 -20.69 -15.60
CA ALA A 124 -4.31 -21.90 -15.19
C ALA A 124 -4.94 -22.63 -13.99
N ASN A 125 -5.87 -22.00 -13.26
CA ASN A 125 -6.58 -22.57 -12.10
C ASN A 125 -8.07 -22.19 -12.16
N PRO A 126 -8.85 -22.77 -13.09
CA PRO A 126 -10.25 -22.42 -13.33
C PRO A 126 -11.22 -22.87 -12.22
#